data_AF-R7LD51-F1
#
_entry.id   AF-R7LD51-F1
#
_cell.length_a   1.000
_cell.length_b   1.000
_cell.length_c   1.000
_cell.angle_alpha   90.00
_cell.angle_beta   90.00
_cell.angle_gamma   90.00
#
_symmetry.space_group_name_H-M   'P 1'
#
loop_
_entity.id
_entity.type
_entity.pdbx_description
1 polymer ?
#
loop_
_entity_poly.entity_id
_entity_poly.type
_entity_poly.pdbx_seq_one_letter_code
_entity_poly.pdbx_strand_id
1 'polypeptide(L)' 'MGNKRSTPIPSLSFSWKRALGITRAKQNFARKTGIPTTKGGLERKIGGFILKKLTGK' A
#
# COMPACT_ATOMS: atom_id res chain seq x y z
N MET A 1 -6.76 -18.18 -3.61
CA MET A 1 -7.61 -16.97 -3.73
C MET A 1 -6.88 -15.92 -4.57
N GLY A 2 -7.53 -15.43 -5.64
CA GLY A 2 -7.03 -14.38 -6.54
C GLY A 2 -6.94 -14.85 -8.00
N ASN A 3 -7.91 -14.42 -8.82
CA ASN A 3 -8.02 -14.75 -10.25
C ASN A 3 -6.72 -14.49 -11.03
N LYS A 4 -6.05 -15.54 -11.50
CA LYS A 4 -4.94 -15.46 -12.46
C LYS A 4 -5.51 -15.10 -13.83
N ARG A 5 -5.70 -13.80 -14.12
CA ARG A 5 -5.94 -13.34 -15.49
C ARG A 5 -4.58 -13.22 -16.17
N SER A 6 -4.22 -14.27 -16.90
CA SER A 6 -3.02 -14.36 -17.73
C SER A 6 -3.13 -13.38 -18.89
N THR A 7 -2.44 -12.25 -18.78
CA THR A 7 -2.15 -11.42 -19.95
C THR A 7 -1.12 -12.17 -20.80
N PRO A 8 -1.32 -12.32 -22.12
CA PRO A 8 -0.46 -13.11 -23.01
C PRO A 8 0.97 -12.56 -23.10
N ILE A 9 1.20 -11.33 -22.64
CA ILE A 9 2.52 -10.71 -22.50
C ILE A 9 2.93 -10.87 -21.03
N PRO A 10 4.05 -11.56 -20.73
CA PRO A 10 4.45 -11.94 -19.36
C PRO A 10 4.73 -10.74 -18.41
N SER A 11 4.74 -9.51 -18.91
CA SER A 11 5.09 -8.30 -18.14
C SER A 11 3.97 -7.27 -17.98
N LEU A 12 2.81 -7.40 -18.65
CA LEU A 12 1.77 -6.35 -18.66
C LEU A 12 0.51 -6.77 -17.90
N SER A 13 0.53 -6.71 -16.56
CA SER A 13 -0.68 -6.93 -15.75
C SER A 13 -1.60 -5.69 -15.80
N PHE A 14 -2.57 -5.72 -16.71
CA PHE A 14 -3.57 -4.66 -16.84
C PHE A 14 -4.52 -4.65 -15.62
N SER A 15 -4.69 -3.47 -15.02
CA SER A 15 -5.58 -3.28 -13.87
C SER A 15 -6.45 -2.04 -14.05
N TRP A 16 -7.77 -2.25 -14.03
CA TRP A 16 -8.76 -1.17 -14.05
C TRP A 16 -8.57 -0.17 -12.91
N LYS A 17 -8.11 -0.61 -11.73
CA LYS A 17 -7.83 0.30 -10.61
C LYS A 17 -6.69 1.28 -10.89
N ARG A 18 -5.74 0.91 -11.76
CA ARG A 18 -4.67 1.80 -12.24
C ARG A 18 -5.17 2.71 -13.36
N ALA A 19 -5.96 2.18 -14.29
CA ALA A 19 -6.56 2.95 -15.40
C ALA A 19 -7.50 4.06 -14.89
N LEU A 20 -8.33 3.75 -13.89
CA LEU A 20 -9.22 4.70 -13.22
C LEU A 20 -8.50 5.68 -12.27
N GLY A 21 -7.17 5.58 -12.13
CA GLY A 21 -6.38 6.51 -11.31
C GLY A 21 -6.46 6.31 -9.79
N ILE A 22 -7.30 5.41 -9.27
CA ILE A 22 -7.47 5.13 -7.84
C ILE A 22 -6.13 4.75 -7.18
N THR A 23 -5.30 3.97 -7.88
CA THR A 23 -3.96 3.61 -7.40
C THR A 23 -3.04 4.83 -7.26
N ARG A 24 -3.08 5.76 -8.23
CA ARG A 24 -2.26 6.98 -8.20
C ARG A 24 -2.70 7.91 -7.07
N ALA A 25 -4.00 8.04 -6.84
CA ALA A 25 -4.54 8.83 -5.73
C ALA A 25 -4.03 8.33 -4.36
N LYS A 26 -4.10 7.01 -4.12
CA LYS A 26 -3.57 6.39 -2.88
C LYS A 26 -2.07 6.60 -2.73
N GLN A 27 -1.30 6.44 -3.80
CA GLN A 27 0.15 6.65 -3.78
C GLN A 27 0.52 8.11 -3.51
N ASN A 28 -0.17 9.06 -4.14
CA ASN A 28 0.06 10.48 -3.92
C ASN A 28 -0.27 10.87 -2.47
N PHE A 29 -1.38 10.36 -1.92
CA PHE A 29 -1.73 10.57 -0.52
C PHE A 29 -0.66 10.03 0.43
N ALA A 30 -0.19 8.79 0.19
CA ALA A 30 0.86 8.17 0.99
C ALA A 30 2.19 8.95 0.92
N ARG A 31 2.56 9.47 -0.26
CA ARG A 31 3.78 10.29 -0.45
C ARG A 31 3.68 11.65 0.22
N LYS A 32 2.52 12.30 0.14
CA LYS A 32 2.28 13.63 0.74
C LYS A 32 2.21 13.58 2.27
N THR A 33 1.49 12.60 2.82
CA THR A 33 1.27 12.48 4.27
C THR A 33 2.35 11.64 4.97
N GLY A 34 3.10 10.84 4.21
CA GLY A 34 4.02 9.85 4.77
C GLY A 34 3.30 8.72 5.53
N ILE A 35 1.97 8.62 5.42
CA ILE A 35 1.16 7.60 6.08
C ILE A 35 0.98 6.43 5.12
N PRO A 36 1.42 5.22 5.50
CA PRO A 36 1.23 4.04 4.67
C PRO A 36 -0.26 3.73 4.53
N THR A 37 -0.74 3.63 3.30
CA THR A 37 -2.13 3.29 2.98
C THR A 37 -2.38 1.77 3.00
N THR A 38 -1.40 0.98 3.43
CA THR A 38 -1.49 -0.48 3.58
C THR A 38 -1.67 -0.84 5.04
N LYS A 39 -2.47 -1.87 5.32
CA LYS A 39 -2.75 -2.32 6.69
C LYS A 39 -1.46 -2.66 7.46
N GLY A 40 -0.59 -3.49 6.87
CA GLY A 40 0.69 -3.86 7.49
C GLY A 40 1.67 -2.68 7.64
N GLY A 41 1.68 -1.72 6.72
CA GLY A 41 2.51 -0.52 6.86
C GLY A 41 2.04 0.35 8.03
N LEU A 42 0.71 0.46 8.18
CA LEU A 42 0.10 1.20 9.29
C LEU A 42 0.36 0.51 10.63
N GLU A 43 0.18 -0.81 10.70
CA GLU A 43 0.52 -1.63 11.86
C GLU A 43 1.99 -1.49 12.27
N ARG A 44 2.93 -1.42 11.32
CA ARG A 44 4.35 -1.25 11.63
C ARG A 44 4.66 0.15 12.18
N LYS A 45 3.98 1.17 11.66
CA LYS A 45 4.15 2.57 12.10
C LYS A 45 3.52 2.81 13.48
N ILE A 46 2.31 2.29 13.69
CA ILE A 46 1.60 2.36 14.97
C ILE A 46 2.27 1.47 16.02
N GLY A 47 2.59 0.23 15.67
CA GLY A 47 3.29 -0.72 16.54
C GLY A 47 4.65 -0.18 16.98
N GLY A 48 5.43 0.39 16.06
CA GLY A 48 6.69 1.07 16.40
C GLY A 48 6.48 2.28 17.33
N PHE A 49 5.43 3.07 17.11
CA PHE A 49 5.10 4.21 17.98
C PHE A 49 4.68 3.76 19.40
N ILE A 50 3.82 2.75 19.49
CA ILE A 50 3.35 2.17 20.76
C ILE A 50 4.54 1.56 21.51
N LEU A 51 5.36 0.74 20.85
CA LEU A 51 6.57 0.17 21.45
C LEU A 51 7.52 1.26 21.93
N LYS A 52 7.78 2.30 21.14
CA LYS A 52 8.63 3.43 21.56
C LYS A 52 8.06 4.14 22.80
N LYS A 53 6.74 4.34 22.86
CA LYS A 53 6.06 4.94 24.01
C LYS A 53 6.08 4.05 25.26
N LEU A 54 5.94 2.74 25.09
CA LEU A 54 5.90 1.77 26.19
C LEU A 54 7.28 1.41 26.72
N THR A 55 8.28 1.30 25.83
CA THR A 55 9.63 0.84 26.19
C THR A 55 10.58 1.99 26.55
N GLY A 56 10.11 3.25 26.48
CA GLY A 56 10.76 4.42 27.09
C GLY A 56 12.16 4.76 26.56
N LYS A 57 12.58 4.16 25.44
CA LYS A 57 13.78 4.52 24.67
C LYS A 57 13.38 5.09 23.31
#